data_AF-A0A151ICQ9-F1
#
_entry.id   AF-A0A151ICQ9-F1
#
_cell.length_a   1.000
_cell.length_b   1.000
_cell.length_c   1.000
_cell.angle_alpha   90.00
_cell.angle_beta   90.00
_cell.angle_gamma   90.00
#
_symmetry.space_group_name_H-M   'P 1'
#
loop_
_entity.id
_entity.type
_entity.pdbx_description
1 polymer ?
#
loop_
_entity_poly.entity_id
_entity_poly.type
_entity_poly.pdbx_seq_one_letter_code
_entity_poly.pdbx_strand_id
1 'polypeptide(L)'
;MQALFDRLCPPWSLPEQLNYAHRNMLPRLQVVIRRDEIYDFASLERMALRVELSHDAATRYRAPPAPEKSLFPDLAYRPPKKNPRTPVVAAAGFSASGNTNNRRGNRFEAGSSAPPATATTDAASATSASSIKCWNCEKTGHRARECKETRRLYCYRCGAADVTIRNCPKCSGNGEAGR
;
A
#
# COMPACT_ATOMS: atom_id res chain seq x y z
N MET A 1 -10.70 33.11 13.38
CA MET A 1 -12.08 33.14 12.81
C MET A 1 -13.16 33.35 13.87
N GLN A 2 -13.00 32.88 15.11
CA GLN A 2 -13.99 33.10 16.19
C GLN A 2 -14.35 34.59 16.39
N ALA A 3 -13.35 35.47 16.49
CA ALA A 3 -13.59 36.92 16.60
C ALA A 3 -14.33 37.57 15.42
N LEU A 4 -14.45 36.88 14.27
CA LEU A 4 -15.29 37.35 13.16
C LEU A 4 -16.75 36.97 13.40
N PHE A 5 -17.01 35.77 13.93
CA PHE A 5 -18.37 35.30 14.21
C PHE A 5 -19.04 36.10 15.33
N ASP A 6 -18.28 36.56 16.33
CA ASP A 6 -18.78 37.41 17.42
C ASP A 6 -19.33 38.77 16.94
N ARG A 7 -18.96 39.19 15.72
CA ARG A 7 -19.40 40.46 15.12
C ARG A 7 -20.62 40.33 14.21
N LEU A 8 -21.12 39.12 13.97
CA LEU A 8 -22.26 38.88 13.08
C LEU A 8 -23.60 39.15 13.77
N CYS A 9 -24.52 39.81 13.07
CA CYS A 9 -25.89 40.03 13.52
C CYS A 9 -26.88 39.70 12.38
N PRO A 10 -27.81 38.72 12.55
CA PRO A 10 -27.94 37.83 13.71
C PRO A 10 -26.77 36.84 13.81
N PRO A 11 -26.47 36.31 15.02
CA PRO A 11 -25.38 35.35 15.20
C PRO A 11 -25.71 34.04 14.47
N TRP A 12 -24.73 33.52 13.74
CA TRP A 12 -24.85 32.21 13.10
C TRP A 12 -24.85 31.09 14.13
N SER A 13 -25.54 29.99 13.82
CA SER A 13 -25.52 28.81 14.66
C SER A 13 -24.13 28.14 14.63
N LEU A 14 -23.74 27.45 15.70
CA LEU A 14 -22.47 26.70 15.77
C LEU A 14 -22.22 25.79 14.54
N PRO A 15 -23.19 24.97 14.06
CA PRO A 15 -22.95 24.13 12.89
C PRO A 15 -22.69 24.93 11.61
N GLU A 16 -23.33 26.09 11.43
CA GLU A 16 -23.08 27.00 10.31
C GLU A 16 -21.70 27.63 10.40
N GLN A 17 -21.29 28.08 11.59
CA GLN A 17 -19.95 28.63 11.80
C GLN A 17 -18.86 27.59 11.50
N LEU A 18 -19.05 26.34 11.95
CA LEU A 18 -18.14 25.23 11.66
C LEU A 18 -18.13 24.85 10.17
N ASN A 19 -19.29 24.87 9.51
CA ASN A 19 -19.39 24.69 8.05
C ASN A 19 -18.61 25.76 7.30
N TYR A 20 -18.77 27.02 7.70
CA TYR A 20 -18.05 28.14 7.12
C TYR A 20 -16.55 28.00 7.34
N ALA A 21 -16.14 27.71 8.58
CA ALA A 21 -14.74 27.51 8.92
C ALA A 21 -14.13 26.39 8.06
N HIS A 22 -14.78 25.22 7.99
CA HIS A 22 -14.30 24.07 7.21
C HIS A 22 -14.11 24.39 5.73
N ARG A 23 -15.09 25.03 5.10
CA ARG A 23 -15.05 25.44 3.69
C ARG A 23 -13.96 26.46 3.36
N ASN A 24 -13.54 27.26 4.34
CA ASN A 24 -12.49 28.27 4.19
C ASN A 24 -11.10 27.81 4.67
N MET A 25 -10.95 26.56 5.10
CA MET A 25 -9.63 26.00 5.40
C MET A 25 -8.84 25.67 4.13
N LEU A 26 -7.52 25.46 4.28
CA LEU A 26 -6.67 24.98 3.21
C LEU A 26 -7.18 23.62 2.67
N PRO A 27 -7.12 23.38 1.34
CA PRO A 27 -7.56 22.10 0.76
C PRO A 27 -6.91 20.88 1.38
N ARG A 28 -5.62 20.98 1.78
CA ARG A 28 -4.90 19.89 2.46
C ARG A 28 -5.56 19.47 3.79
N LEU A 29 -6.15 20.43 4.51
CA LEU A 29 -6.85 20.15 5.76
C LEU A 29 -8.26 19.61 5.48
N GLN A 30 -8.95 20.14 4.48
CA GLN A 30 -10.30 19.70 4.10
C GLN A 30 -10.35 18.23 3.64
N VAL A 31 -9.32 17.77 2.93
CA VAL A 31 -9.24 16.39 2.44
C VAL A 31 -9.09 15.40 3.60
N VAL A 32 -8.35 15.77 4.64
CA VAL A 32 -8.06 14.88 5.77
C VAL A 32 -9.12 15.00 6.87
N ILE A 33 -9.63 16.20 7.10
CA ILE A 33 -10.61 16.49 8.15
C ILE A 33 -11.98 16.56 7.52
N ARG A 34 -12.81 15.55 7.77
CA ARG A 34 -14.18 15.54 7.28
C ARG A 34 -15.08 16.42 8.14
N ARG A 35 -16.11 17.00 7.54
CA ARG A 35 -17.02 17.92 8.23
C ARG A 35 -17.83 17.23 9.34
N ASP A 36 -18.19 15.97 9.14
CA ASP A 36 -18.97 15.15 10.07
C ASP A 36 -18.22 14.75 11.35
N GLU A 37 -16.88 14.86 11.34
CA GLU A 37 -16.05 14.55 12.52
C GLU A 37 -15.86 15.76 13.45
N ILE A 38 -16.34 16.94 13.04
CA ILE A 38 -16.15 18.21 13.77
C ILE A 38 -17.45 18.60 14.49
N TYR A 39 -17.39 18.67 15.82
CA TYR A 39 -18.54 19.01 16.67
C TYR A 39 -18.42 20.38 17.34
N ASP A 40 -17.19 20.87 17.50
CA ASP A 40 -16.84 22.13 18.13
C ASP A 40 -15.52 22.69 17.55
N PHE A 41 -15.17 23.93 17.89
CA PHE A 41 -13.92 24.52 17.40
C PHE A 41 -12.68 23.86 18.01
N ALA A 42 -12.77 23.29 19.21
CA ALA A 42 -11.65 22.61 19.86
C ALA A 42 -11.31 21.27 19.18
N SER A 43 -12.31 20.49 18.76
CA SER A 43 -12.07 19.29 17.95
C SER A 43 -11.45 19.65 16.60
N LEU A 44 -11.97 20.69 15.93
CA LEU A 44 -11.41 21.19 14.68
C LEU A 44 -9.93 21.55 14.81
N GLU A 45 -9.57 22.33 15.84
CA GLU A 45 -8.19 22.74 16.09
C GLU A 45 -7.29 21.54 16.37
N ARG A 46 -7.72 20.60 17.21
CA ARG A 46 -6.94 19.39 17.52
C ARG A 46 -6.68 18.54 16.28
N MET A 47 -7.68 18.38 15.42
CA MET A 47 -7.54 17.64 14.17
C MET A 47 -6.61 18.38 13.20
N ALA A 48 -6.81 19.70 13.04
CA ALA A 48 -5.97 20.54 12.19
C ALA A 48 -4.50 20.45 12.62
N LEU A 49 -4.20 20.67 13.90
CA LEU A 49 -2.85 20.58 14.45
C LEU A 49 -2.18 19.23 14.16
N ARG A 50 -2.89 18.11 14.31
CA ARG A 50 -2.34 16.78 13.97
C ARG A 50 -1.94 16.69 12.50
N VAL A 51 -2.78 17.21 11.61
CA VAL A 51 -2.51 17.21 10.16
C VAL A 51 -1.35 18.14 9.83
N GLU A 52 -1.27 19.31 10.47
CA GLU A 52 -0.16 20.26 10.26
C GLU A 52 1.17 19.67 10.74
N LEU A 53 1.21 19.05 11.92
CA LEU A 53 2.41 18.38 12.43
C LEU A 53 2.86 17.27 11.47
N SER A 54 1.93 16.48 10.95
CA SER A 54 2.23 15.42 10.00
C SER A 54 2.76 15.98 8.67
N HIS A 55 2.15 17.08 8.20
CA HIS A 55 2.58 17.78 6.99
C HIS A 55 3.97 18.37 7.15
N ASP A 56 4.23 19.03 8.27
CA ASP A 56 5.53 19.59 8.64
C ASP A 56 6.62 18.52 8.72
N ALA A 57 6.32 17.37 9.33
CA ALA A 57 7.24 16.25 9.38
C ALA A 57 7.56 15.71 7.98
N ALA A 58 6.57 15.69 7.08
CA ALA A 58 6.75 15.25 5.70
C ALA A 58 7.55 16.26 4.86
N THR A 59 7.27 17.56 4.99
CA THR A 59 7.97 18.61 4.22
C THR A 59 9.41 18.81 4.68
N ARG A 60 9.66 18.65 5.99
CA ARG A 60 11.00 18.75 6.59
C ARG A 60 11.73 17.41 6.66
N TYR A 61 11.16 16.34 6.11
CA TYR A 61 11.79 15.03 6.13
C TYR A 61 13.13 15.07 5.40
N ARG A 62 14.18 14.64 6.09
CA ARG A 62 15.50 14.43 5.52
C ARG A 62 15.86 12.96 5.66
N ALA A 63 16.24 12.32 4.57
CA ALA A 63 16.70 10.94 4.62
C ALA A 63 17.85 10.79 5.62
N PRO A 64 17.88 9.72 6.42
CA PRO A 64 18.98 9.47 7.32
C PRO A 64 20.30 9.40 6.53
N PRO A 65 21.42 9.86 7.11
CA PRO A 65 22.71 9.79 6.44
C PRO A 65 23.05 8.34 6.07
N ALA A 66 23.79 8.16 4.98
CA ALA A 66 24.32 6.86 4.62
C ALA A 66 25.24 6.34 5.75
N PRO A 67 25.42 5.02 5.89
CA PRO A 67 26.29 4.44 6.93
C PRO A 67 27.69 5.04 6.97
N GLU A 68 28.29 5.30 5.80
CA GLU A 68 29.61 5.89 5.64
C GLU A 68 29.72 7.33 6.18
N LYS A 69 28.59 8.05 6.20
CA LYS A 69 28.48 9.44 6.67
C LYS A 69 27.78 9.53 8.03
N SER A 70 27.48 8.39 8.64
CA SER A 70 26.82 8.30 9.93
C SER A 70 27.86 8.22 11.03
N LEU A 71 27.57 8.84 12.19
CA LEU A 71 28.44 8.75 13.37
C LEU A 71 28.62 7.29 13.84
N PHE A 72 27.61 6.45 13.60
CA PHE A 72 27.63 5.02 13.93
C PHE A 72 27.30 4.19 12.68
N PRO A 73 28.31 3.80 11.88
CA PRO A 73 28.11 3.11 10.60
C PRO A 73 27.42 1.74 10.71
N ASP A 74 27.56 1.05 11.85
CA ASP A 74 26.99 -0.28 12.06
C ASP A 74 25.50 -0.25 12.40
N LEU A 75 25.01 0.85 12.99
CA LEU A 75 23.60 1.07 13.34
C LEU A 75 22.84 1.91 12.31
N ALA A 76 23.54 2.48 11.34
CA ALA A 76 22.94 3.32 10.33
C ALA A 76 22.00 2.53 9.40
N TYR A 77 20.90 3.16 9.02
CA TYR A 77 19.93 2.57 8.09
C TYR A 77 20.60 2.25 6.73
N ARG A 78 20.62 0.97 6.37
CA ARG A 78 21.10 0.49 5.07
C ARG A 78 19.91 0.27 4.15
N PRO A 79 19.70 1.12 3.12
CA PRO A 79 18.64 0.87 2.16
C PRO A 79 18.90 -0.44 1.41
N PRO A 80 17.86 -1.22 1.05
CA PRO A 80 18.03 -2.46 0.33
C PRO A 80 18.72 -2.20 -1.02
N LYS A 81 19.71 -3.05 -1.36
CA LYS A 81 20.43 -2.96 -2.64
C LYS A 81 19.43 -3.15 -3.78
N LYS A 82 19.23 -2.11 -4.60
CA LYS A 82 18.39 -2.18 -5.80
C LYS A 82 19.06 -3.11 -6.81
N ASN A 83 18.43 -4.24 -7.13
CA ASN A 83 18.83 -5.04 -8.29
C ASN A 83 18.50 -4.24 -9.57
N PRO A 84 19.43 -4.10 -10.52
CA PRO A 84 19.27 -3.25 -11.71
C PRO A 84 18.21 -3.74 -12.71
N ARG A 85 17.44 -4.80 -12.39
CA ARG A 85 16.46 -5.43 -13.30
C ARG A 85 15.00 -5.07 -13.03
N THR A 86 14.70 -4.12 -12.14
CA THR A 86 13.32 -3.70 -11.87
C THR A 86 13.18 -2.18 -12.00
N PRO A 87 12.35 -1.67 -12.93
CA PRO A 87 12.09 -0.23 -13.02
C PRO A 87 11.33 0.21 -11.78
N VAL A 88 11.87 1.23 -11.09
CA VAL A 88 11.31 1.77 -9.86
C VAL A 88 10.38 2.93 -10.21
N VAL A 89 9.07 2.72 -10.10
CA VAL A 89 8.15 3.81 -9.75
C VAL A 89 8.38 4.12 -8.28
N ALA A 90 8.73 5.37 -7.97
CA ALA A 90 8.94 5.84 -6.61
C ALA A 90 7.58 5.89 -5.89
N ALA A 91 7.20 4.79 -5.25
CA ALA A 91 6.09 4.79 -4.30
C ALA A 91 6.66 4.95 -2.89
N ALA A 92 6.50 6.14 -2.33
CA ALA A 92 6.34 6.27 -0.88
C ALA A 92 5.02 5.57 -0.54
N GLY A 93 5.08 4.34 -0.05
CA GLY A 93 3.90 3.55 0.28
C GLY A 93 4.30 2.26 0.96
N PHE A 94 3.69 2.00 2.12
CA PHE A 94 3.78 0.76 2.89
C PHE A 94 3.75 -0.46 1.96
N SER A 95 4.88 -1.16 1.83
CA SER A 95 4.91 -2.44 1.14
C SER A 95 4.45 -3.54 2.10
N ALA A 96 3.20 -3.97 1.91
CA ALA A 96 2.70 -5.23 2.45
C ALA A 96 3.58 -6.39 1.98
N SER A 97 3.90 -7.30 2.91
CA SER A 97 4.77 -8.46 2.74
C SER A 97 4.28 -9.39 1.61
N GLY A 98 5.00 -9.41 0.50
CA GLY A 98 4.95 -10.48 -0.49
C GLY A 98 5.90 -11.60 -0.11
N ASN A 99 5.36 -12.68 0.45
CA ASN A 99 6.12 -13.85 0.89
C ASN A 99 6.78 -14.57 -0.30
N THR A 100 8.11 -14.55 -0.39
CA THR A 100 8.88 -15.39 -1.32
C THR A 100 9.91 -16.22 -0.55
N ASN A 101 9.49 -17.44 -0.18
CA ASN A 101 10.38 -18.46 0.35
C ASN A 101 11.28 -19.01 -0.77
N ASN A 102 12.54 -18.55 -0.86
CA ASN A 102 13.65 -19.41 -1.26
C ASN A 102 15.02 -18.75 -0.99
N ARG A 103 15.76 -19.22 0.03
CA ARG A 103 17.12 -19.80 -0.10
C ARG A 103 17.82 -20.00 1.26
N ARG A 104 18.10 -21.28 1.52
CA ARG A 104 19.34 -21.90 2.03
C ARG A 104 20.41 -20.99 2.69
N GLY A 105 20.73 -21.28 3.96
CA GLY A 105 22.11 -21.47 4.44
C GLY A 105 22.67 -20.49 5.49
N ASN A 106 22.89 -21.01 6.70
CA ASN A 106 23.73 -20.57 7.84
C ASN A 106 23.37 -19.24 8.56
N ARG A 107 22.77 -19.26 9.76
CA ARG A 107 23.27 -19.62 11.11
C ARG A 107 24.34 -18.68 11.65
N PHE A 108 23.92 -17.68 12.45
CA PHE A 108 24.50 -17.36 13.76
C PHE A 108 23.39 -16.81 14.69
N GLU A 109 23.46 -17.23 15.95
CA GLU A 109 22.48 -17.07 17.01
C GLU A 109 22.46 -15.66 17.63
N ALA A 110 21.28 -15.18 18.03
CA ALA A 110 21.11 -14.42 19.28
C ALA A 110 19.62 -14.29 19.68
N GLY A 111 19.26 -14.99 20.77
CA GLY A 111 18.52 -14.43 21.92
C GLY A 111 17.10 -13.89 21.73
N SER A 112 16.12 -14.74 22.04
CA SER A 112 14.68 -14.47 22.16
C SER A 112 14.30 -13.45 23.26
N SER A 113 13.20 -12.72 23.06
CA SER A 113 12.04 -12.75 23.97
C SER A 113 10.84 -11.92 23.45
N ALA A 114 9.78 -12.59 23.00
CA ALA A 114 8.40 -12.09 23.03
C ALA A 114 7.40 -13.29 22.99
N PRO A 115 6.26 -13.23 23.71
CA PRO A 115 5.43 -14.39 24.05
C PRO A 115 4.48 -14.85 22.92
N PRO A 116 3.97 -16.11 22.96
CA PRO A 116 3.12 -16.67 21.94
C PRO A 116 1.64 -16.33 22.18
N ALA A 117 1.01 -15.66 21.21
CA ALA A 117 -0.45 -15.61 21.11
C ALA A 117 -0.93 -16.75 20.21
N THR A 118 -1.82 -17.56 20.76
CA THR A 118 -2.52 -18.69 20.17
C THR A 118 -3.28 -18.31 18.90
N ALA A 119 -2.99 -19.02 17.81
CA ALA A 119 -3.71 -18.94 16.55
C ALA A 119 -4.70 -20.11 16.42
N THR A 120 -5.98 -19.81 16.53
CA THR A 120 -7.06 -20.63 15.99
C THR A 120 -8.10 -19.69 15.40
N THR A 121 -8.19 -19.68 14.08
CA THR A 121 -9.44 -19.84 13.30
C THR A 121 -9.11 -19.64 11.83
N ASP A 122 -9.22 -20.73 11.08
CA ASP A 122 -9.39 -20.72 9.64
C ASP A 122 -10.59 -19.86 9.27
N ALA A 123 -10.34 -18.72 8.62
CA ALA A 123 -11.36 -17.93 7.96
C ALA A 123 -11.02 -17.88 6.48
N ALA A 124 -11.65 -18.80 5.76
CA ALA A 124 -11.67 -18.89 4.32
C ALA A 124 -11.94 -17.51 3.70
N SER A 125 -11.03 -17.09 2.83
CA SER A 125 -11.15 -15.89 2.02
C SER A 125 -12.24 -16.11 0.97
N ALA A 126 -13.50 -15.90 1.37
CA ALA A 126 -14.65 -15.88 0.49
C ALA A 126 -14.67 -14.54 -0.26
N THR A 127 -13.84 -14.44 -1.31
CA THR A 127 -13.94 -13.36 -2.29
C THR A 127 -14.65 -13.92 -3.52
N SER A 128 -15.94 -13.61 -3.60
CA SER A 128 -16.76 -13.50 -4.82
C SER A 128 -16.57 -14.59 -5.88
N ALA A 129 -17.47 -15.57 -5.83
CA ALA A 129 -17.74 -16.55 -6.87
C ALA A 129 -18.15 -15.89 -8.19
N SER A 130 -17.18 -15.36 -8.91
CA SER A 130 -17.16 -15.48 -10.37
C SER A 130 -16.61 -16.87 -10.64
N SER A 131 -17.36 -17.70 -11.37
CA SER A 131 -16.97 -19.07 -11.71
C SER A 131 -15.71 -19.05 -12.58
N ILE A 132 -14.54 -18.92 -11.95
CA ILE A 132 -13.26 -18.83 -12.65
C ILE A 132 -12.98 -20.17 -13.33
N LYS A 133 -12.88 -20.15 -14.66
CA LYS A 133 -12.47 -21.30 -15.48
C LYS A 133 -10.96 -21.49 -15.31
N CYS A 134 -10.54 -22.67 -14.88
CA CYS A 134 -9.15 -23.06 -14.82
C CYS A 134 -8.58 -23.19 -16.24
N TRP A 135 -7.50 -22.50 -16.55
CA TRP A 135 -6.87 -22.58 -17.87
C TRP A 135 -6.01 -23.85 -18.07
N ASN A 136 -5.81 -24.65 -17.02
CA ASN A 136 -5.08 -25.92 -17.11
C ASN A 136 -5.99 -27.11 -17.46
N CYS A 137 -7.11 -27.25 -16.73
CA CYS A 137 -8.03 -28.40 -16.87
C CYS A 137 -9.42 -28.01 -17.39
N GLU A 138 -9.64 -26.73 -17.68
CA GLU A 138 -10.91 -26.18 -18.17
C GLU A 138 -12.12 -26.29 -17.24
N LYS A 139 -11.94 -26.85 -16.03
CA LYS A 139 -12.96 -26.92 -14.99
C LYS A 139 -13.10 -25.60 -14.25
N THR A 140 -14.30 -25.30 -13.76
CA THR A 140 -14.58 -24.09 -12.97
C THR A 140 -14.28 -24.29 -11.48
N GLY A 141 -14.12 -23.19 -10.75
CA GLY A 141 -14.01 -23.19 -9.28
C GLY A 141 -12.58 -23.13 -8.73
N HIS A 142 -11.55 -23.07 -9.59
CA HIS A 142 -10.16 -22.86 -9.17
C HIS A 142 -9.34 -22.21 -10.29
N ARG A 143 -8.22 -21.58 -9.94
CA ARG A 143 -7.27 -21.03 -10.93
C ARG A 143 -6.25 -22.09 -11.34
N ALA A 144 -5.59 -21.91 -12.49
CA ALA A 144 -4.52 -22.83 -12.94
C ALA A 144 -3.38 -23.06 -11.92
N ARG A 145 -3.18 -22.14 -10.97
CA ARG A 145 -2.20 -22.28 -9.87
C ARG A 145 -2.64 -23.29 -8.80
N GLU A 146 -3.94 -23.49 -8.63
CA GLU A 146 -4.57 -24.37 -7.64
C GLU A 146 -5.02 -25.70 -8.26
N CYS A 147 -4.74 -25.91 -9.56
CA CYS A 147 -5.13 -27.11 -10.27
C CYS A 147 -4.29 -28.31 -9.81
N LYS A 148 -4.97 -29.39 -9.42
CA LYS A 148 -4.35 -30.66 -8.99
C LYS A 148 -4.01 -31.59 -10.15
N GLU A 149 -4.47 -31.30 -11.36
CA GLU A 149 -4.13 -32.07 -12.56
C GLU A 149 -2.72 -31.73 -13.07
N THR A 150 -2.15 -32.63 -13.87
CA THR A 150 -0.85 -32.41 -14.51
C THR A 150 -0.85 -31.09 -15.29
N ARG A 151 0.18 -30.28 -15.08
CA ARG A 151 0.31 -28.99 -15.77
C ARG A 151 0.48 -29.22 -17.27
N ARG A 152 -0.49 -28.74 -18.05
CA ARG A 152 -0.42 -28.67 -19.50
C ARG A 152 0.40 -27.44 -19.89
N LEU A 153 1.17 -27.58 -20.96
CA LEU A 153 1.85 -26.46 -21.56
C LEU A 153 0.84 -25.74 -22.47
N TYR A 154 0.61 -24.45 -22.26
CA TYR A 154 -0.28 -23.68 -23.11
C TYR A 154 0.12 -22.19 -23.14
N CYS A 155 -0.26 -21.49 -24.20
CA CYS A 155 0.03 -20.09 -24.35
C CYS A 155 -0.90 -19.30 -23.43
N TYR A 156 -0.34 -18.64 -22.42
CA TYR A 156 -1.11 -17.81 -21.49
C TYR A 156 -1.79 -16.59 -22.13
N ARG A 157 -1.59 -16.33 -23.44
CA ARG A 157 -2.19 -15.21 -24.17
C ARG A 157 -3.34 -15.65 -25.09
N CYS A 158 -3.16 -16.72 -25.86
CA CYS A 158 -4.15 -17.20 -26.85
C CYS A 158 -4.73 -18.59 -26.55
N GLY A 159 -4.27 -19.27 -25.51
CA GLY A 159 -4.76 -20.60 -25.12
C GLY A 159 -4.26 -21.77 -25.98
N ALA A 160 -3.34 -21.54 -26.93
CA ALA A 160 -2.78 -22.62 -27.77
C ALA A 160 -2.06 -23.68 -26.92
N ALA A 161 -2.33 -24.97 -27.15
CA ALA A 161 -1.68 -26.08 -26.47
C ALA A 161 -0.21 -26.24 -26.89
N ASP A 162 0.59 -26.80 -26.00
CA ASP A 162 2.00 -27.20 -26.17
C ASP A 162 3.01 -26.08 -26.50
N VAL A 163 2.60 -24.82 -26.34
CA VAL A 163 3.48 -23.65 -26.53
C VAL A 163 3.41 -22.70 -25.34
N THR A 164 4.49 -21.98 -25.03
CA THR A 164 4.44 -20.84 -24.08
C THR A 164 4.33 -19.53 -24.86
N ILE A 165 4.05 -18.40 -24.20
CA ILE A 165 3.99 -17.07 -24.86
C ILE A 165 5.21 -16.82 -25.76
N ARG A 166 6.40 -17.24 -25.35
CA ARG A 166 7.66 -17.03 -26.07
C ARG A 166 7.74 -17.86 -27.36
N ASN A 167 7.23 -19.08 -27.33
CA ASN A 167 7.31 -20.06 -28.43
C ASN A 167 5.97 -20.19 -29.17
N CYS A 168 5.04 -19.26 -28.97
CA CYS A 168 3.70 -19.35 -29.52
C CYS A 168 3.68 -18.69 -30.91
N PRO A 169 3.46 -19.44 -32.01
CA PRO A 169 3.52 -18.89 -33.37
C PRO A 169 2.53 -17.73 -33.61
N LYS A 170 1.42 -17.69 -32.85
CA LYS A 170 0.43 -16.60 -32.89
C LYS A 170 0.76 -15.39 -31.98
N CYS A 171 1.72 -15.51 -31.07
CA CYS A 171 2.02 -14.50 -30.04
C CYS A 171 3.50 -14.11 -29.94
N SER A 172 4.37 -14.78 -30.70
CA SER A 172 5.81 -14.49 -30.86
C SER A 172 6.02 -13.20 -31.65
N GLY A 173 5.59 -12.07 -31.10
CA GLY A 173 5.70 -10.76 -31.78
C GLY A 173 5.58 -9.52 -30.91
N ASN A 174 5.17 -9.62 -29.63
CA ASN A 174 4.99 -8.42 -28.79
C ASN A 174 6.06 -8.29 -27.69
N GLY A 175 7.30 -8.69 -27.99
CA GLY A 175 8.43 -8.65 -27.06
C GLY A 175 9.44 -7.52 -27.30
N GLU A 176 9.27 -6.68 -28.31
CA GLU A 176 10.27 -5.67 -28.73
C GLU A 176 9.81 -4.21 -28.55
N ALA A 177 9.15 -3.90 -27.43
CA ALA A 177 8.94 -2.50 -27.02
C ALA A 177 9.40 -2.31 -25.58
N GLY A 178 10.69 -2.01 -25.41
CA GLY A 178 11.28 -1.70 -24.11
C GLY A 178 12.78 -1.88 -24.08
N ARG A 179 13.50 -1.13 -24.93
CA ARG A 179 14.94 -0.90 -24.81
C ARG A 179 15.16 0.54 -24.36
#